data_AF-A0A0B4GRC8-F1
#
_entry.id   AF-A0A0B4GRC8-F1
#
_cell.length_a   1.000
_cell.length_b   1.000
_cell.length_c   1.000
_cell.angle_alpha   90.00
_cell.angle_beta   90.00
_cell.angle_gamma   90.00
#
_symmetry.space_group_name_H-M   'P 1'
#
loop_
_entity.id
_entity.type
_entity.pdbx_description
1 polymer ?
#
loop_
_entity_poly.entity_id
_entity_poly.type
_entity_poly.pdbx_seq_one_letter_code
_entity_poly.pdbx_strand_id
1 'polypeptide(L)'
;MQKRTAATDAAVTAANASSPRQLQVLTPTNTASNVGSDASLGSDSSQSPSALTVRSWSDRDTSLLDLYYEYFHPSHPFVLPRRALQAKLSLLDDLPSLRLLVNVMQYIGSCYRDPVARQHHLRASIYASDAAVDGFTVQSTLLMSLAESMCDEVTEAEKLFARALAQARLIGMNKKSFADAEVGFDPVLAESWRRTWWMVYVADANYCIIRQDYKTALLGGENSVDLPCEDESYGQLTIPPTASTMSDYQCREYALDDKSFSSFTYLIDANRIYVRAIRSSTQYSGVSQAEMICGNMEAEIASWFIMLPSSKRDLPVQQDAMNQLMFQAHIMMYTALVFLHRPLSNLSYNAAEALSDCGSPPPPLRPEASIGSIMDHQKHADKLFDAIRKQNQCLILLPMRAAQLSPFLICTVACCTIAHLVACKGAFAPDEAEIARCRIRVSMGTLKHYEDIWPKARKILTQLKKIAHAVLQAGAVAQTPIADFEMLAEQDAMFANFFDRDWLQAFEASAA
;
A
#
# COMPACT_ATOMS: atom_id res chain seq x y z
N MET A 1 -42.54 -6.42 49.93
CA MET A 1 -41.67 -5.96 51.04
C MET A 1 -40.92 -4.72 50.58
N GLN A 2 -41.13 -3.62 51.31
CA GLN A 2 -40.41 -2.33 51.43
C GLN A 2 -39.55 -1.83 50.25
N LYS A 3 -39.90 -0.73 49.54
CA LYS A 3 -39.93 0.71 49.92
C LYS A 3 -38.57 1.34 50.30
N ARG A 4 -38.10 2.25 49.45
CA ARG A 4 -37.66 3.67 49.70
C ARG A 4 -37.15 4.23 48.35
N THR A 5 -37.65 5.25 47.65
CA THR A 5 -38.15 6.63 47.93
C THR A 5 -37.20 7.42 48.85
N ALA A 6 -36.69 8.62 48.56
CA ALA A 6 -37.10 9.66 47.60
C ALA A 6 -36.01 10.77 47.42
N ALA A 7 -36.33 11.73 46.54
CA ALA A 7 -36.16 13.20 46.65
C ALA A 7 -34.73 13.79 46.51
N THR A 8 -34.41 14.52 45.43
CA THR A 8 -34.70 15.94 45.09
C THR A 8 -34.07 16.96 46.02
N ASP A 9 -33.15 17.79 45.51
CA ASP A 9 -33.34 19.25 45.52
C ASP A 9 -32.39 19.99 44.58
N ALA A 10 -32.94 21.05 43.99
CA ALA A 10 -32.29 22.02 43.14
C ALA A 10 -31.70 23.17 43.97
N ALA A 11 -30.59 23.77 43.52
CA ALA A 11 -30.26 25.14 43.88
C ALA A 11 -29.43 25.82 42.78
N VAL A 12 -30.00 26.92 42.31
CA VAL A 12 -29.46 27.95 41.43
C VAL A 12 -28.42 28.79 42.17
N THR A 13 -27.30 29.15 41.52
CA THR A 13 -26.70 30.49 41.71
C THR A 13 -25.83 30.88 40.52
N ALA A 14 -25.93 32.16 40.17
CA ALA A 14 -25.49 32.78 38.94
C ALA A 14 -24.12 33.50 39.05
N ALA A 15 -23.64 33.91 37.88
CA ALA A 15 -22.78 35.06 37.59
C ALA A 15 -21.26 34.96 37.87
N ASN A 16 -20.47 34.97 36.79
CA ASN A 16 -19.84 36.23 36.36
C ASN A 16 -19.18 36.12 34.99
N ALA A 17 -19.56 37.06 34.12
CA ALA A 17 -18.94 37.33 32.83
C ALA A 17 -17.70 38.21 32.99
N SER A 18 -16.66 37.97 32.19
CA SER A 18 -15.69 39.00 31.86
C SER A 18 -15.13 38.78 30.44
N SER A 19 -15.20 39.85 29.65
CA SER A 19 -14.55 40.08 28.35
C SER A 19 -14.15 41.56 28.35
N PRO A 20 -13.42 42.08 27.35
CA PRO A 20 -12.12 41.67 26.85
C PRO A 20 -11.11 42.84 27.00
N ARG A 21 -9.78 42.57 26.98
CA ARG A 21 -8.75 43.63 26.94
C ARG A 21 -8.24 43.84 25.52
N GLN A 22 -8.59 45.00 24.94
CA GLN A 22 -7.91 45.65 23.83
C GLN A 22 -6.50 46.09 24.24
N LEU A 23 -5.51 45.97 23.34
CA LEU A 23 -4.29 46.77 23.35
C LEU A 23 -3.89 47.15 21.92
N GLN A 24 -3.34 48.36 21.82
CA GLN A 24 -3.36 49.28 20.69
C GLN A 24 -2.30 49.05 19.61
N VAL A 25 -2.66 49.57 18.43
CA VAL A 25 -1.87 49.88 17.25
C VAL A 25 -0.73 50.87 17.54
N LEU A 26 0.47 50.61 16.99
CA LEU A 26 1.49 51.63 16.72
C LEU A 26 2.16 51.38 15.37
N THR A 27 1.79 52.20 14.38
CA THR A 27 2.57 52.49 13.16
C THR A 27 3.63 53.55 13.44
N PRO A 28 4.74 53.54 12.68
CA PRO A 28 5.29 54.79 12.16
C PRO A 28 5.40 54.78 10.63
N THR A 29 4.99 55.91 10.09
CA THR A 29 5.00 56.37 8.69
C THR A 29 6.37 56.92 8.28
N ASN A 30 6.52 57.14 6.96
CA ASN A 30 7.43 58.07 6.25
C ASN A 30 8.66 57.40 5.59
N THR A 31 9.08 57.72 4.36
CA THR A 31 8.60 58.59 3.27
C THR A 31 9.42 58.25 2.02
N ALA A 32 8.85 58.51 0.84
CA ALA A 32 9.48 58.35 -0.48
C ALA A 32 10.60 59.37 -0.80
N SER A 33 11.48 59.04 -1.76
CA SER A 33 12.13 59.91 -2.78
C SER A 33 13.10 59.06 -3.62
N ASN A 34 12.82 58.69 -4.88
CA ASN A 34 13.05 59.38 -6.17
C ASN A 34 14.51 59.54 -6.67
N VAL A 35 14.75 58.95 -7.85
CA VAL A 35 15.55 59.41 -9.03
C VAL A 35 17.08 59.40 -8.98
N GLY A 36 17.71 58.83 -10.03
CA GLY A 36 19.03 59.26 -10.49
C GLY A 36 19.85 58.21 -11.28
N SER A 37 20.16 58.53 -12.54
CA SER A 37 20.75 57.72 -13.60
C SER A 37 22.28 57.43 -13.53
N ASP A 38 22.68 56.51 -14.42
CA ASP A 38 23.92 56.41 -15.22
C ASP A 38 25.18 55.64 -14.76
N ALA A 39 25.43 54.58 -15.55
CA ALA A 39 26.68 54.09 -16.16
C ALA A 39 28.04 54.17 -15.43
N SER A 40 28.70 53.02 -15.22
CA SER A 40 29.85 52.53 -16.02
C SER A 40 30.75 51.51 -15.29
N LEU A 41 31.15 50.49 -16.07
CA LEU A 41 32.30 49.55 -16.02
C LEU A 41 33.31 49.57 -14.84
N GLY A 42 33.62 48.39 -14.29
CA GLY A 42 34.84 48.12 -13.52
C GLY A 42 34.79 46.80 -12.75
N SER A 43 35.89 46.03 -12.73
CA SER A 43 36.00 44.63 -12.29
C SER A 43 36.12 44.41 -10.77
N ASP A 44 36.01 43.12 -10.44
CA ASP A 44 36.62 42.39 -9.30
C ASP A 44 35.90 42.28 -7.96
N SER A 45 35.41 41.05 -7.74
CA SER A 45 35.81 40.16 -6.64
C SER A 45 35.78 40.73 -5.22
N SER A 46 34.65 40.58 -4.55
CA SER A 46 34.62 40.38 -3.11
C SER A 46 33.40 39.53 -2.71
N GLN A 47 33.66 38.28 -2.34
CA GLN A 47 32.70 37.47 -1.59
C GLN A 47 32.61 38.07 -0.19
N SER A 48 31.40 38.47 0.22
CA SER A 48 31.03 38.63 1.62
C SER A 48 29.72 37.88 1.87
N PRO A 49 29.62 37.13 2.98
CA PRO A 49 28.52 36.22 3.23
C PRO A 49 27.33 37.04 3.74
N SER A 50 26.26 37.09 2.96
CA SER A 50 25.03 37.77 3.38
C SER A 50 23.84 36.84 3.28
N ALA A 51 23.21 36.69 4.44
CA ALA A 51 21.79 36.47 4.67
C ALA A 51 21.13 35.30 3.95
N LEU A 52 20.73 34.32 4.78
CA LEU A 52 19.69 33.32 4.50
C LEU A 52 18.49 33.99 3.82
N THR A 53 18.48 33.97 2.50
CA THR A 53 17.38 34.42 1.68
C THR A 53 16.52 33.19 1.39
N VAL A 54 15.24 33.29 1.74
CA VAL A 54 14.19 32.32 1.42
C VAL A 54 14.34 31.89 -0.03
N ARG A 55 14.70 30.62 -0.26
CA ARG A 55 14.88 30.08 -1.62
C ARG A 55 13.52 30.08 -2.31
N SER A 56 13.35 30.96 -3.29
CA SER A 56 12.33 30.80 -4.33
C SER A 56 12.50 29.39 -4.93
N TRP A 57 11.44 28.60 -4.88
CA TRP A 57 11.44 27.23 -5.39
C TRP A 57 11.84 27.25 -6.87
N SER A 58 12.86 26.47 -7.25
CA SER A 58 13.29 26.44 -8.64
C SER A 58 12.30 25.64 -9.49
N ASP A 59 12.28 25.90 -10.80
CA ASP A 59 11.48 25.14 -11.77
C ASP A 59 11.78 23.62 -11.71
N ARG A 60 13.04 23.28 -11.39
CA ARG A 60 13.47 21.89 -11.15
C ARG A 60 12.89 21.29 -9.88
N ASP A 61 12.78 22.05 -8.79
CA ASP A 61 12.21 21.58 -7.52
C ASP A 61 10.70 21.30 -7.63
N THR A 62 10.01 22.12 -8.44
CA THR A 62 8.61 21.92 -8.79
C THR A 62 8.43 20.62 -9.56
N SER A 63 9.29 20.37 -10.56
CA SER A 63 9.21 19.15 -11.37
C SER A 63 9.52 17.86 -10.59
N LEU A 64 10.35 17.88 -9.54
CA LEU A 64 10.56 16.69 -8.68
C LEU A 64 9.33 16.36 -7.85
N LEU A 65 8.66 17.39 -7.34
CA LEU A 65 7.42 17.21 -6.59
C LEU A 65 6.30 16.65 -7.48
N ASP A 66 6.25 17.08 -8.75
CA ASP A 66 5.28 16.55 -9.71
C ASP A 66 5.53 15.06 -9.99
N LEU A 67 6.80 14.62 -10.13
CA LEU A 67 7.15 13.19 -10.25
C LEU A 67 6.70 12.37 -9.03
N TYR A 68 6.80 12.92 -7.81
CA TYR A 68 6.25 12.25 -6.62
C TYR A 68 4.73 12.05 -6.72
N TYR A 69 4.00 13.10 -7.13
CA TYR A 69 2.54 13.01 -7.24
C TYR A 69 2.06 12.14 -8.39
N GLU A 70 2.83 12.07 -9.47
CA GLU A 70 2.53 11.22 -10.62
C GLU A 70 2.80 9.74 -10.31
N TYR A 71 3.97 9.44 -9.73
CA TYR A 71 4.44 8.07 -9.65
C TYR A 71 4.26 7.44 -8.27
N PHE A 72 4.49 8.16 -7.17
CA PHE A 72 4.52 7.55 -5.83
C PHE A 72 3.23 7.75 -5.04
N HIS A 73 2.67 8.96 -5.08
CA HIS A 73 1.49 9.34 -4.31
C HIS A 73 0.25 8.47 -4.56
N PRO A 74 -0.10 8.05 -5.79
CA PRO A 74 -1.32 7.28 -6.03
C PRO A 74 -1.38 5.97 -5.24
N SER A 75 -0.23 5.34 -4.99
CA SER A 75 -0.12 4.13 -4.17
C SER A 75 -0.09 4.42 -2.67
N HIS A 76 0.17 5.66 -2.27
CA HIS A 76 0.31 6.11 -0.89
C HIS A 76 -0.36 7.49 -0.64
N PRO A 77 -1.69 7.63 -0.83
CA PRO A 77 -2.36 8.94 -0.87
C PRO A 77 -2.71 9.45 0.54
N PHE A 78 -1.70 9.61 1.40
CA PHE A 78 -1.88 10.02 2.79
C PHE A 78 -1.42 11.44 3.13
N VAL A 79 -0.61 12.04 2.26
CA VAL A 79 -0.25 13.46 2.33
C VAL A 79 -1.31 14.32 1.64
N LEU A 80 -1.24 15.63 1.83
CA LEU A 80 -2.16 16.59 1.19
C LEU A 80 -2.16 16.47 -0.34
N PRO A 81 -3.32 16.69 -1.01
CA PRO A 81 -3.36 16.82 -2.46
C PRO A 81 -2.49 18.00 -2.91
N ARG A 82 -1.91 17.91 -4.12
CA ARG A 82 -0.94 18.88 -4.67
C ARG A 82 -1.37 20.33 -4.49
N ARG A 83 -2.63 20.64 -4.82
CA ARG A 83 -3.19 22.00 -4.75
C ARG A 83 -3.27 22.52 -3.31
N ALA A 84 -3.72 21.67 -2.37
CA ALA A 84 -3.78 22.03 -0.95
C ALA A 84 -2.38 22.21 -0.34
N LEU A 85 -1.43 21.34 -0.71
CA LEU A 85 -0.04 21.48 -0.29
C LEU A 85 0.56 22.81 -0.77
N GLN A 86 0.38 23.16 -2.05
CA GLN A 86 0.83 24.46 -2.60
C GLN A 86 0.22 25.63 -1.85
N ALA A 87 -1.09 25.62 -1.64
CA ALA A 87 -1.78 26.68 -0.91
C ALA A 87 -1.20 26.85 0.51
N LYS A 88 -0.96 25.74 1.23
CA LYS A 88 -0.33 25.80 2.57
C LYS A 88 1.08 26.34 2.53
N LEU A 89 1.89 25.96 1.55
CA LEU A 89 3.26 26.47 1.40
C LEU A 89 3.30 27.97 1.11
N SER A 90 2.30 28.51 0.41
CA SER A 90 2.18 29.95 0.17
C SER A 90 1.65 30.73 1.38
N LEU A 91 0.92 30.09 2.29
CA LEU A 91 0.32 30.73 3.47
C LEU A 91 1.19 30.63 4.72
N LEU A 92 1.91 29.52 4.87
CA LEU A 92 2.75 29.23 6.04
C LEU A 92 4.20 29.46 5.67
N ASP A 93 4.64 30.71 5.79
CA ASP A 93 6.07 31.01 5.70
C ASP A 93 6.81 30.24 6.79
N ASP A 94 7.85 29.51 6.37
CA ASP A 94 8.89 28.96 7.23
C ASP A 94 8.51 27.78 8.16
N LEU A 95 7.37 27.09 8.01
CA LEU A 95 7.06 25.92 8.85
C LEU A 95 8.09 24.77 8.60
N PRO A 96 8.99 24.43 9.57
CA PRO A 96 10.09 23.51 9.30
C PRO A 96 9.65 22.08 8.96
N SER A 97 8.61 21.58 9.63
CA SER A 97 8.05 20.23 9.40
C SER A 97 7.40 20.07 8.02
N LEU A 98 6.72 21.12 7.53
CA LEU A 98 6.15 21.13 6.18
C LEU A 98 7.24 21.15 5.11
N ARG A 99 8.35 21.86 5.35
CA ARG A 99 9.52 21.81 4.46
C ARG A 99 10.22 20.47 4.48
N LEU A 100 10.33 19.85 5.66
CA LEU A 100 10.83 18.48 5.77
C LEU A 100 10.01 17.53 4.91
N LEU A 101 8.67 17.64 4.95
CA LEU A 101 7.78 16.83 4.12
C LEU A 101 8.04 17.04 2.63
N VAL A 102 8.12 18.30 2.19
CA VAL A 102 8.43 18.63 0.79
C VAL A 102 9.78 18.06 0.37
N ASN A 103 10.81 18.19 1.20
CA ASN A 103 12.14 17.66 0.90
C ASN A 103 12.12 16.14 0.74
N VAL A 104 11.35 15.42 1.57
CA VAL A 104 11.15 13.97 1.44
C VAL A 104 10.41 13.63 0.14
N MET A 105 9.36 14.36 -0.20
CA MET A 105 8.62 14.15 -1.45
C MET A 105 9.52 14.40 -2.67
N GLN A 106 10.36 15.43 -2.63
CA GLN A 106 11.34 15.72 -3.68
C GLN A 106 12.44 14.67 -3.76
N TYR A 107 12.90 14.14 -2.62
CA TYR A 107 13.83 13.01 -2.58
C TYR A 107 13.23 11.79 -3.30
N ILE A 108 11.98 11.43 -3.00
CA ILE A 108 11.29 10.33 -3.70
C ILE A 108 11.14 10.65 -5.19
N GLY A 109 10.73 11.88 -5.54
CA GLY A 109 10.66 12.34 -6.93
C GLY A 109 12.01 12.25 -7.67
N SER A 110 13.12 12.46 -6.96
CA SER A 110 14.47 12.39 -7.53
C SER A 110 14.89 10.97 -7.92
N CYS A 111 14.29 9.93 -7.34
CA CYS A 111 14.52 8.54 -7.73
C CYS A 111 14.12 8.25 -9.19
N TYR A 112 13.21 9.03 -9.77
CA TYR A 112 12.69 8.82 -11.13
C TYR A 112 13.52 9.47 -12.24
N ARG A 113 14.38 10.43 -11.91
CA ARG A 113 15.01 11.28 -12.93
C ARG A 113 16.45 11.69 -12.60
N ASP A 114 16.75 11.88 -11.33
CA ASP A 114 17.97 12.57 -10.93
C ASP A 114 19.10 11.57 -10.62
N PRO A 115 20.37 12.00 -10.77
CA PRO A 115 21.51 11.15 -10.48
C PRO A 115 21.64 10.87 -8.97
N VAL A 116 22.14 9.68 -8.65
CA VAL A 116 22.32 9.16 -7.27
C VAL A 116 23.03 10.15 -6.33
N ALA A 117 24.02 10.91 -6.81
CA ALA A 117 24.72 11.90 -6.01
C ALA A 117 23.80 13.00 -5.41
N ARG A 118 22.80 13.45 -6.16
CA ARG A 118 21.84 14.46 -5.66
C ARG A 118 20.85 13.83 -4.68
N GLN A 119 20.45 12.59 -4.93
CA GLN A 119 19.60 11.81 -4.03
C GLN A 119 20.25 11.71 -2.63
N HIS A 120 21.56 11.42 -2.57
CA HIS A 120 22.31 11.40 -1.32
C HIS A 120 22.33 12.74 -0.58
N HIS A 121 22.46 13.87 -1.29
CA HIS A 121 22.43 15.19 -0.66
C HIS A 121 21.07 15.51 -0.05
N LEU A 122 19.98 15.27 -0.78
CA LEU A 122 18.62 15.43 -0.27
C LEU A 122 18.37 14.55 0.96
N ARG A 123 18.77 13.27 0.87
CA ARG A 123 18.70 12.31 1.98
C ARG A 123 19.44 12.84 3.22
N ALA A 124 20.69 13.29 3.07
CA ALA A 124 21.46 13.82 4.20
C ALA A 124 20.79 15.02 4.87
N SER A 125 20.20 15.94 4.08
CA SER A 125 19.46 17.09 4.62
C SER A 125 18.20 16.68 5.38
N ILE A 126 17.51 15.62 4.96
CA ILE A 126 16.32 15.10 5.64
C ILE A 126 16.70 14.52 7.01
N TYR A 127 17.76 13.70 7.06
CA TYR A 127 18.24 13.10 8.31
C TYR A 127 18.82 14.12 9.30
N ALA A 128 19.35 15.24 8.81
CA ALA A 128 19.86 16.33 9.65
C ALA A 128 18.75 17.21 10.25
N SER A 129 17.49 17.04 9.85
CA SER A 129 16.38 17.86 10.33
C SER A 129 16.05 17.59 11.80
N ASP A 130 15.88 18.66 12.56
CA ASP A 130 15.47 18.70 13.96
C ASP A 130 14.04 19.22 14.15
N ALA A 131 13.21 19.14 13.10
CA ALA A 131 11.84 19.63 13.13
C ALA A 131 11.04 19.03 14.30
N ALA A 132 10.27 19.88 14.97
CA ALA A 132 9.37 19.46 16.05
C ALA A 132 8.39 18.39 15.55
N VAL A 133 7.99 17.48 16.45
CA VAL A 133 7.07 16.40 16.10
C VAL A 133 5.66 16.96 15.98
N ASP A 134 5.16 16.97 14.75
CA ASP A 134 3.77 17.24 14.38
C ASP A 134 3.30 16.23 13.31
N GLY A 135 2.11 16.44 12.76
CA GLY A 135 1.58 15.56 11.72
C GLY A 135 2.41 15.52 10.43
N PHE A 136 3.04 16.63 10.02
CA PHE A 136 3.90 16.66 8.83
C PHE A 136 5.22 15.92 9.06
N THR A 137 5.79 16.00 10.27
CA THR A 137 6.96 15.22 10.66
C THR A 137 6.65 13.72 10.69
N VAL A 138 5.46 13.31 11.13
CA VAL A 138 4.99 11.90 11.03
C VAL A 138 4.91 11.48 9.56
N GLN A 139 4.28 12.27 8.70
CA GLN A 139 4.18 11.99 7.26
C GLN A 139 5.56 11.85 6.61
N SER A 140 6.47 12.77 6.93
CA SER A 140 7.84 12.77 6.42
C SER A 140 8.59 11.50 6.80
N THR A 141 8.51 11.12 8.07
CA THR A 141 9.20 9.93 8.60
C THR A 141 8.61 8.65 8.01
N LEU A 142 7.28 8.59 7.84
CA LEU A 142 6.60 7.46 7.20
C LEU A 142 6.97 7.33 5.71
N LEU A 143 6.95 8.44 4.95
CA LEU A 143 7.38 8.44 3.54
C LEU A 143 8.84 7.98 3.39
N MET A 144 9.74 8.47 4.24
CA MET A 144 11.13 8.02 4.23
C MET A 144 11.24 6.53 4.52
N SER A 145 10.50 6.00 5.50
CA SER A 145 10.48 4.56 5.75
C SER A 145 10.10 3.75 4.51
N LEU A 146 9.03 4.14 3.81
CA LEU A 146 8.59 3.48 2.59
C LEU A 146 9.62 3.58 1.46
N ALA A 147 10.27 4.73 1.31
CA ALA A 147 11.31 4.96 0.31
C ALA A 147 12.58 4.14 0.58
N GLU A 148 13.07 4.15 1.83
CA GLU A 148 14.24 3.34 2.24
C GLU A 148 13.96 1.85 2.04
N SER A 149 12.73 1.38 2.26
CA SER A 149 12.35 0.00 1.94
C SER A 149 12.55 -0.33 0.46
N MET A 150 12.21 0.59 -0.45
CA MET A 150 12.43 0.43 -1.89
C MET A 150 13.89 0.52 -2.31
N CYS A 151 14.69 1.25 -1.54
CA CYS A 151 16.13 1.34 -1.70
C CYS A 151 16.89 0.10 -1.19
N ASP A 152 16.19 -0.95 -0.75
CA ASP A 152 16.76 -2.16 -0.12
C ASP A 152 17.47 -1.88 1.22
N GLU A 153 17.17 -0.75 1.87
CA GLU A 153 17.70 -0.35 3.17
C GLU A 153 16.77 -0.83 4.31
N VAL A 154 16.56 -2.15 4.39
CA VAL A 154 15.53 -2.77 5.26
C VAL A 154 15.64 -2.32 6.72
N THR A 155 16.84 -2.34 7.28
CA THR A 155 17.09 -1.97 8.69
C THR A 155 16.73 -0.51 8.97
N GLU A 156 17.08 0.41 8.06
CA GLU A 156 16.78 1.83 8.23
C GLU A 156 15.29 2.11 8.01
N ALA A 157 14.67 1.43 7.04
CA ALA A 157 13.24 1.50 6.79
C ALA A 157 12.42 1.12 8.03
N GLU A 158 12.82 0.06 8.75
CA GLU A 158 12.16 -0.37 9.99
C GLU A 158 12.37 0.59 11.16
N LYS A 159 13.59 1.12 11.33
CA LYS A 159 13.87 2.14 12.36
C LYS A 159 13.00 3.38 12.13
N LEU A 160 12.92 3.85 10.88
CA LEU A 160 12.07 4.98 10.51
C LEU A 160 10.59 4.65 10.73
N PHE A 161 10.14 3.44 10.40
CA PHE A 161 8.77 3.03 10.65
C PHE A 161 8.42 3.07 12.15
N ALA A 162 9.27 2.47 12.98
CA ALA A 162 9.10 2.47 14.43
C ALA A 162 9.08 3.90 14.99
N ARG A 163 9.91 4.80 14.46
CA ARG A 163 9.90 6.22 14.79
C ARG A 163 8.60 6.90 14.37
N ALA A 164 8.11 6.68 13.15
CA ALA A 164 6.86 7.24 12.66
C ALA A 164 5.66 6.80 13.51
N LEU A 165 5.60 5.51 13.88
CA LEU A 165 4.57 4.98 14.78
C LEU A 165 4.63 5.63 16.17
N ALA A 166 5.84 5.78 16.74
CA ALA A 166 6.03 6.43 18.02
C ALA A 166 5.61 7.91 17.98
N GLN A 167 5.99 8.64 16.93
CA GLN A 167 5.59 10.03 16.71
C GLN A 167 4.07 10.18 16.55
N ALA A 168 3.44 9.31 15.75
CA ALA A 168 1.99 9.30 15.54
C ALA A 168 1.23 9.09 16.86
N ARG A 169 1.68 8.15 17.68
CA ARG A 169 1.12 7.90 19.02
C ARG A 169 1.36 9.08 19.97
N LEU A 170 2.55 9.68 19.93
CA LEU A 170 2.92 10.81 20.80
C LEU A 170 1.97 12.00 20.63
N ILE A 171 1.60 12.32 19.39
CA ILE A 171 0.69 13.44 19.10
C ILE A 171 -0.79 13.04 19.14
N GLY A 172 -1.10 11.76 19.41
CA GLY A 172 -2.46 11.24 19.48
C GLY A 172 -3.13 11.01 18.13
N MET A 173 -2.37 10.89 17.03
CA MET A 173 -2.89 10.66 15.68
C MET A 173 -3.71 9.37 15.56
N ASN A 174 -3.55 8.43 16.50
CA ASN A 174 -4.34 7.20 16.59
C ASN A 174 -5.76 7.38 17.17
N LYS A 175 -6.13 8.62 17.53
CA LYS A 175 -7.40 8.97 18.14
C LYS A 175 -8.22 9.86 17.20
N LYS A 176 -9.52 9.59 17.10
CA LYS A 176 -10.48 10.41 16.34
C LYS A 176 -10.33 11.92 16.63
N SER A 177 -10.18 12.26 17.91
CA SER A 177 -10.06 13.63 18.40
C SER A 177 -8.93 14.45 17.77
N PHE A 178 -7.86 13.79 17.29
CA PHE A 178 -6.74 14.49 16.65
C PHE A 178 -7.15 15.08 15.30
N ALA A 179 -7.83 14.30 14.46
CA ALA A 179 -8.34 14.80 13.19
C ALA A 179 -9.52 15.76 13.40
N ASP A 180 -10.42 15.45 14.34
CA ASP A 180 -11.62 16.28 14.62
C ASP A 180 -11.27 17.69 15.07
N ALA A 181 -10.15 17.88 15.77
CA ALA A 181 -9.65 19.19 16.17
C ALA A 181 -9.36 20.12 14.97
N GLU A 182 -9.06 19.54 13.80
CA GLU A 182 -8.73 20.28 12.58
C GLU A 182 -9.93 20.44 11.62
N VAL A 183 -10.97 19.60 11.74
CA VAL A 183 -12.10 19.55 10.78
C VAL A 183 -12.78 20.91 10.58
N GLY A 184 -12.95 21.70 11.65
CA GLY A 184 -13.60 23.00 11.56
C GLY A 184 -12.77 24.10 10.88
N PHE A 185 -11.44 23.92 10.81
CA PHE A 185 -10.51 24.90 10.26
C PHE A 185 -10.02 24.49 8.87
N ASP A 186 -9.59 23.24 8.72
CA ASP A 186 -9.12 22.66 7.47
C ASP A 186 -9.55 21.18 7.35
N PRO A 187 -10.73 20.93 6.75
CA PRO A 187 -11.24 19.57 6.53
C PRO A 187 -10.28 18.67 5.72
N VAL A 188 -9.52 19.26 4.79
CA VAL A 188 -8.58 18.52 3.93
C VAL A 188 -7.38 18.07 4.75
N LEU A 189 -6.88 18.92 5.64
CA LEU A 189 -5.81 18.54 6.56
C LEU A 189 -6.27 17.49 7.58
N ALA A 190 -7.49 17.63 8.11
CA ALA A 190 -8.09 16.60 8.96
C ALA A 190 -8.17 15.23 8.26
N GLU A 191 -8.56 15.22 6.97
CA GLU A 191 -8.56 14.01 6.15
C GLU A 191 -7.15 13.45 5.90
N SER A 192 -6.17 14.32 5.67
CA SER A 192 -4.76 13.92 5.56
C SER A 192 -4.25 13.24 6.83
N TRP A 193 -4.66 13.70 8.02
CA TRP A 193 -4.33 13.03 9.28
C TRP A 193 -4.95 11.65 9.42
N ARG A 194 -6.24 11.49 9.08
CA ARG A 194 -6.89 10.17 9.06
C ARG A 194 -6.16 9.21 8.13
N ARG A 195 -5.87 9.64 6.91
CA ARG A 195 -5.14 8.83 5.91
C ARG A 195 -3.72 8.48 6.35
N THR A 196 -3.04 9.39 7.05
CA THR A 196 -1.69 9.14 7.59
C THR A 196 -1.71 8.02 8.61
N TRP A 197 -2.64 8.05 9.56
CA TRP A 197 -2.78 6.98 10.53
C TRP A 197 -3.11 5.63 9.87
N TRP A 198 -4.03 5.61 8.92
CA TRP A 198 -4.37 4.39 8.21
C TRP A 198 -3.23 3.86 7.33
N MET A 199 -2.36 4.72 6.80
CA MET A 199 -1.13 4.27 6.13
C MET A 199 -0.12 3.71 7.13
N VAL A 200 0.00 4.26 8.35
CA VAL A 200 0.78 3.63 9.43
C VAL A 200 0.24 2.23 9.73
N TYR A 201 -1.08 2.07 9.79
CA TYR A 201 -1.73 0.77 9.98
C TYR A 201 -1.39 -0.21 8.86
N VAL A 202 -1.49 0.23 7.60
CA VAL A 202 -1.14 -0.60 6.44
C VAL A 202 0.34 -0.99 6.47
N ALA A 203 1.23 -0.04 6.75
CA ALA A 203 2.67 -0.28 6.79
C ALA A 203 3.09 -1.23 7.92
N ASP A 204 2.52 -1.12 9.14
CA ASP A 204 2.82 -2.04 10.26
C ASP A 204 2.61 -3.50 9.86
N ALA A 205 1.47 -3.75 9.21
CA ALA A 205 1.10 -5.09 8.79
C ALA A 205 1.99 -5.62 7.67
N ASN A 206 2.39 -4.79 6.70
CA ASN A 206 3.31 -5.23 5.65
C ASN A 206 4.74 -5.43 6.17
N TYR A 207 5.21 -4.60 7.10
CA TYR A 207 6.53 -4.79 7.71
C TYR A 207 6.63 -6.08 8.53
N CYS A 208 5.55 -6.54 9.18
CA CYS A 208 5.61 -7.82 9.89
C CYS A 208 5.77 -9.04 8.96
N ILE A 209 5.26 -8.93 7.72
CA ILE A 209 5.47 -9.94 6.67
C ILE A 209 6.91 -9.86 6.15
N ILE A 210 7.44 -8.65 5.91
CA ILE A 210 8.83 -8.45 5.49
C ILE A 210 9.81 -9.02 6.54
N ARG A 211 9.54 -8.79 7.83
CA ARG A 211 10.30 -9.38 8.95
C ARG A 211 10.12 -10.88 9.11
N GLN A 212 9.05 -11.44 8.53
CA GLN A 212 8.61 -12.82 8.71
C GLN A 212 8.35 -13.21 10.18
N ASP A 213 8.11 -12.23 11.06
CA ASP A 213 7.74 -12.46 12.46
C ASP A 213 6.22 -12.52 12.67
N TYR A 214 5.46 -12.01 11.69
CA TYR A 214 3.99 -11.91 11.68
C TYR A 214 3.40 -11.25 12.93
N LYS A 215 4.18 -10.36 13.56
CA LYS A 215 3.81 -9.57 14.75
C LYS A 215 3.58 -8.12 14.33
N THR A 216 2.34 -7.68 14.47
CA THR A 216 1.95 -6.28 14.25
C THR A 216 1.91 -5.53 15.57
N ALA A 217 2.49 -4.33 15.60
CA ALA A 217 2.53 -3.47 16.79
C ALA A 217 1.16 -2.81 17.09
N LEU A 218 0.23 -2.87 16.14
CA LEU A 218 -1.10 -2.28 16.23
C LEU A 218 -2.23 -3.28 16.52
N LEU A 219 -1.96 -4.58 16.58
CA LEU A 219 -3.00 -5.57 16.90
C LEU A 219 -3.52 -5.38 18.33
N GLY A 220 -4.84 -5.18 18.48
CA GLY A 220 -5.48 -4.98 19.78
C GLY A 220 -5.16 -3.65 20.46
N GLY A 221 -4.53 -2.70 19.76
CA GLY A 221 -4.26 -1.35 20.27
C GLY A 221 -5.46 -0.40 20.12
N GLU A 222 -5.41 0.73 20.83
CA GLU A 222 -6.40 1.80 20.69
C GLU A 222 -6.35 2.41 19.28
N ASN A 223 -7.43 2.24 18.52
CA ASN A 223 -7.64 2.84 17.21
C ASN A 223 -9.10 3.31 17.12
N SER A 224 -9.32 4.62 17.18
CA SER A 224 -10.66 5.23 17.04
C SER A 224 -10.81 6.10 15.80
N VAL A 225 -9.79 6.15 14.94
CA VAL A 225 -9.78 7.02 13.76
C VAL A 225 -10.82 6.54 12.74
N ASP A 226 -11.64 7.47 12.22
CA ASP A 226 -12.60 7.14 11.17
C ASP A 226 -11.91 6.76 9.86
N LEU A 227 -12.65 6.07 9.00
CA LEU A 227 -12.18 5.65 7.68
C LEU A 227 -11.98 6.84 6.73
N PRO A 228 -10.98 6.75 5.82
CA PRO A 228 -10.76 7.77 4.80
C PRO A 228 -11.93 7.88 3.80
N CYS A 229 -12.13 9.08 3.26
CA CYS A 229 -13.07 9.32 2.17
C CYS A 229 -12.51 8.89 0.80
N GLU A 230 -13.31 9.00 -0.27
CA GLU A 230 -12.86 8.69 -1.64
C GLU A 230 -11.69 9.58 -2.10
N ASP A 231 -10.77 9.00 -2.87
CA ASP A 231 -9.61 9.71 -3.41
C ASP A 231 -10.00 10.84 -4.36
N GLU A 232 -11.11 10.68 -5.08
CA GLU A 232 -11.67 11.75 -5.93
C GLU A 232 -12.09 12.95 -5.09
N SER A 233 -12.89 12.74 -4.05
CA SER A 233 -13.34 13.80 -3.14
C SER A 233 -12.17 14.46 -2.43
N TYR A 234 -11.18 13.68 -1.99
CA TYR A 234 -9.95 14.19 -1.40
C TYR A 234 -9.15 15.04 -2.38
N GLY A 235 -8.95 14.56 -3.62
CA GLY A 235 -8.23 15.27 -4.68
C GLY A 235 -8.92 16.55 -5.15
N GLN A 236 -10.26 16.58 -5.15
CA GLN A 236 -11.08 17.75 -5.44
C GLN A 236 -11.21 18.73 -4.26
N LEU A 237 -10.64 18.40 -3.10
CA LEU A 237 -10.71 19.18 -1.85
C LEU A 237 -12.14 19.28 -1.27
N THR A 238 -13.02 18.35 -1.64
CA THR A 238 -14.43 18.31 -1.22
C THR A 238 -14.65 17.18 -0.21
N ILE A 239 -14.20 17.38 1.03
CA ILE A 239 -14.27 16.34 2.07
C ILE A 239 -15.72 16.13 2.52
N PRO A 240 -16.24 14.90 2.54
CA PRO A 240 -17.57 14.63 3.07
C PRO A 240 -17.71 15.10 4.52
N PRO A 241 -18.86 15.67 4.90
CA PRO A 241 -19.06 16.21 6.25
C PRO A 241 -19.08 15.12 7.34
N THR A 242 -19.37 13.87 6.96
CA THR A 242 -19.37 12.72 7.86
C THR A 242 -18.40 11.66 7.37
N ALA A 243 -17.43 11.30 8.22
CA ALA A 243 -16.53 10.20 7.96
C ALA A 243 -17.20 8.88 8.36
N SER A 244 -16.94 7.82 7.60
CA SER A 244 -17.46 6.49 7.92
C SER A 244 -16.64 5.84 9.02
N THR A 245 -17.26 5.08 9.92
CA THR A 245 -16.53 4.39 10.98
C THR A 245 -16.14 2.96 10.56
N MET A 246 -15.17 2.36 11.26
CA MET A 246 -14.90 0.93 11.11
C MET A 246 -16.12 0.06 11.41
N SER A 247 -16.97 0.49 12.35
CA SER A 247 -18.22 -0.21 12.66
C SER A 247 -19.19 -0.18 11.48
N ASP A 248 -19.29 0.96 10.79
CA ASP A 248 -20.14 1.09 9.59
C ASP A 248 -19.71 0.07 8.53
N TYR A 249 -18.41 -0.07 8.31
CA TYR A 249 -17.86 -1.01 7.33
C TYR A 249 -18.07 -2.47 7.73
N GLN A 250 -17.92 -2.78 9.02
CA GLN A 250 -18.10 -4.14 9.55
C GLN A 250 -19.55 -4.60 9.56
N CYS A 251 -20.52 -3.69 9.48
CA CYS A 251 -21.94 -4.00 9.43
C CYS A 251 -22.55 -3.75 8.03
N ARG A 252 -21.73 -3.56 7.00
CA ARG A 252 -22.17 -3.13 5.66
C ARG A 252 -23.14 -4.11 5.01
N GLU A 253 -23.05 -5.40 5.30
CA GLU A 253 -23.95 -6.43 4.79
C GLU A 253 -25.37 -6.35 5.37
N TYR A 254 -25.55 -5.61 6.47
CA TYR A 254 -26.84 -5.39 7.13
C TYR A 254 -27.37 -3.96 6.92
N ALA A 255 -26.64 -3.13 6.18
CA ALA A 255 -27.06 -1.77 5.90
C ALA A 255 -28.28 -1.78 4.97
N LEU A 256 -29.30 -0.98 5.31
CA LEU A 256 -30.50 -0.82 4.48
C LEU A 256 -30.23 0.03 3.24
N ASP A 257 -29.25 0.92 3.32
CA ASP A 257 -28.80 1.77 2.23
C ASP A 257 -27.49 1.23 1.65
N ASP A 258 -27.34 1.30 0.32
CA ASP A 258 -26.09 0.99 -0.39
C ASP A 258 -25.02 2.04 -0.07
N LYS A 259 -24.37 1.89 1.09
CA LYS A 259 -23.25 2.73 1.51
C LYS A 259 -21.95 2.25 0.85
N SER A 260 -21.45 3.01 -0.11
CA SER A 260 -20.12 2.78 -0.69
C SER A 260 -19.01 3.28 0.23
N PHE A 261 -17.92 2.52 0.35
CA PHE A 261 -16.73 2.91 1.11
C PHE A 261 -15.57 3.24 0.18
N SER A 262 -14.56 3.97 0.67
CA SER A 262 -13.42 4.38 -0.15
C SER A 262 -12.51 3.22 -0.56
N SER A 263 -11.77 3.41 -1.64
CA SER A 263 -10.74 2.44 -2.09
C SER A 263 -9.68 2.21 -1.01
N PHE A 264 -9.39 3.25 -0.22
CA PHE A 264 -8.52 3.17 0.94
C PHE A 264 -9.14 2.28 2.03
N THR A 265 -10.44 2.40 2.32
CA THR A 265 -11.14 1.50 3.24
C THR A 265 -11.00 0.04 2.81
N TYR A 266 -11.23 -0.27 1.53
CA TYR A 266 -11.09 -1.65 1.04
C TYR A 266 -9.65 -2.15 1.11
N LEU A 267 -8.65 -1.29 0.88
CA LEU A 267 -7.23 -1.63 1.09
C LEU A 267 -6.91 -1.92 2.55
N ILE A 268 -7.44 -1.14 3.50
CA ILE A 268 -7.25 -1.36 4.95
C ILE A 268 -7.75 -2.76 5.34
N ASP A 269 -8.96 -3.10 4.91
CA ASP A 269 -9.57 -4.40 5.19
C ASP A 269 -8.81 -5.53 4.49
N ALA A 270 -8.43 -5.31 3.24
CA ALA A 270 -7.68 -6.29 2.48
C ALA A 270 -6.32 -6.61 3.09
N ASN A 271 -5.63 -5.58 3.59
CA ASN A 271 -4.37 -5.70 4.30
C ASN A 271 -4.52 -6.51 5.60
N ARG A 272 -5.61 -6.32 6.35
CA ARG A 272 -5.91 -7.13 7.55
C ARG A 272 -6.08 -8.60 7.19
N ILE A 273 -6.85 -8.90 6.16
CA ILE A 273 -7.13 -10.27 5.68
C ILE A 273 -5.83 -10.92 5.19
N TYR A 274 -5.06 -10.20 4.37
CA TYR A 274 -3.78 -10.64 3.81
C TYR A 274 -2.78 -11.09 4.87
N VAL A 275 -2.53 -10.24 5.88
CA VAL A 275 -1.57 -10.55 6.95
C VAL A 275 -2.04 -11.72 7.79
N ARG A 276 -3.34 -11.81 8.07
CA ARG A 276 -3.91 -12.95 8.79
C ARG A 276 -3.77 -14.24 8.00
N ALA A 277 -4.03 -14.22 6.69
CA ALA A 277 -3.89 -15.38 5.82
C ALA A 277 -2.45 -15.89 5.78
N ILE A 278 -1.48 -15.00 5.55
CA ILE A 278 -0.06 -15.38 5.53
C ILE A 278 0.35 -15.95 6.89
N ARG A 279 0.04 -15.26 7.99
CA ARG A 279 0.35 -15.75 9.34
C ARG A 279 -0.26 -17.12 9.61
N SER A 280 -1.51 -17.32 9.26
CA SER A 280 -2.20 -18.59 9.44
C SER A 280 -1.55 -19.71 8.63
N SER A 281 -1.16 -19.43 7.39
CA SER A 281 -0.49 -20.42 6.53
C SER A 281 0.85 -20.92 7.08
N THR A 282 1.54 -20.11 7.88
CA THR A 282 2.83 -20.51 8.50
C THR A 282 2.66 -21.28 9.81
N GLN A 283 1.43 -21.40 10.32
CA GLN A 283 1.11 -21.95 11.64
C GLN A 283 0.30 -23.26 11.58
N TYR A 284 0.18 -23.88 10.41
CA TYR A 284 -0.52 -25.15 10.25
C TYR A 284 0.15 -26.26 11.07
N SER A 285 -0.59 -26.84 12.01
CA SER A 285 -0.10 -27.95 12.86
C SER A 285 -0.47 -29.35 12.33
N GLY A 286 -1.37 -29.44 11.35
CA GLY A 286 -1.79 -30.68 10.70
C GLY A 286 -2.82 -30.42 9.59
N VAL A 287 -3.04 -31.41 8.70
CA VAL A 287 -3.87 -31.26 7.49
C VAL A 287 -5.31 -30.87 7.83
N SER A 288 -5.97 -31.55 8.77
CA SER A 288 -7.35 -31.23 9.16
C SER A 288 -7.52 -29.80 9.70
N GLN A 289 -6.57 -29.32 10.52
CA GLN A 289 -6.60 -27.95 11.01
C GLN A 289 -6.34 -26.95 9.88
N ALA A 290 -5.39 -27.27 8.99
CA ALA A 290 -5.04 -26.45 7.84
C ALA A 290 -6.23 -26.29 6.87
N GLU A 291 -6.96 -27.36 6.59
CA GLU A 291 -8.21 -27.35 5.79
C GLU A 291 -9.25 -26.39 6.38
N MET A 292 -9.53 -26.52 7.68
CA MET A 292 -10.46 -25.64 8.39
C MET A 292 -10.05 -24.17 8.33
N ILE A 293 -8.77 -23.87 8.60
CA ILE A 293 -8.25 -22.51 8.56
C ILE A 293 -8.29 -21.96 7.13
N CYS A 294 -7.89 -22.76 6.14
CA CYS A 294 -7.92 -22.41 4.73
C CYS A 294 -9.34 -22.05 4.30
N GLY A 295 -10.32 -22.94 4.55
CA GLY A 295 -11.72 -22.70 4.19
C GLY A 295 -12.31 -21.45 4.83
N ASN A 296 -11.99 -21.18 6.11
CA ASN A 296 -12.44 -19.96 6.80
C ASN A 296 -11.83 -18.69 6.18
N MET A 297 -10.55 -18.70 5.85
CA MET A 297 -9.88 -17.57 5.22
C MET A 297 -10.32 -17.38 3.77
N GLU A 298 -10.57 -18.46 3.03
CA GLU A 298 -11.17 -18.41 1.68
C GLU A 298 -12.55 -17.75 1.71
N ALA A 299 -13.40 -18.11 2.68
CA ALA A 299 -14.71 -17.50 2.84
C ALA A 299 -14.61 -15.99 3.10
N GLU A 300 -13.64 -15.56 3.90
CA GLU A 300 -13.40 -14.13 4.15
C GLU A 300 -12.89 -13.39 2.90
N ILE A 301 -11.93 -13.97 2.17
CA ILE A 301 -11.41 -13.41 0.91
C ILE A 301 -12.54 -13.32 -0.14
N ALA A 302 -13.34 -14.38 -0.28
CA ALA A 302 -14.48 -14.40 -1.20
C ALA A 302 -15.54 -13.37 -0.82
N SER A 303 -15.89 -13.27 0.47
CA SER A 303 -16.82 -12.26 0.98
C SER A 303 -16.32 -10.85 0.70
N TRP A 304 -15.02 -10.58 0.85
CA TRP A 304 -14.43 -9.29 0.49
C TRP A 304 -14.70 -8.93 -0.98
N PHE A 305 -14.42 -9.82 -1.93
CA PHE A 305 -14.66 -9.59 -3.36
C PHE A 305 -16.15 -9.41 -3.70
N ILE A 306 -17.02 -10.27 -3.15
CA ILE A 306 -18.46 -10.25 -3.44
C ILE A 306 -19.10 -8.95 -2.96
N MET A 307 -18.68 -8.47 -1.79
CA MET A 307 -19.19 -7.25 -1.15
C MET A 307 -18.57 -5.96 -1.73
N LEU A 308 -17.72 -6.04 -2.75
CA LEU A 308 -17.26 -4.85 -3.45
C LEU A 308 -18.38 -4.27 -4.33
N PRO A 309 -18.53 -2.93 -4.37
CA PRO A 309 -19.39 -2.28 -5.34
C PRO A 309 -18.86 -2.51 -6.76
N SER A 310 -19.74 -2.44 -7.76
CA SER A 310 -19.40 -2.70 -9.17
C SER A 310 -18.21 -1.87 -9.66
N SER A 311 -18.11 -0.60 -9.22
CA SER A 311 -17.02 0.32 -9.57
C SER A 311 -15.64 -0.10 -9.05
N LYS A 312 -15.56 -1.04 -8.11
CA LYS A 312 -14.30 -1.48 -7.46
C LYS A 312 -14.04 -2.97 -7.60
N ARG A 313 -15.01 -3.72 -8.12
CA ARG A 313 -14.91 -5.17 -8.32
C ARG A 313 -13.94 -5.53 -9.44
N ASP A 314 -13.96 -4.77 -10.52
CA ASP A 314 -13.08 -4.98 -11.67
C ASP A 314 -12.02 -3.88 -11.73
N LEU A 315 -10.78 -4.25 -12.03
CA LEU A 315 -9.73 -3.28 -12.33
C LEU A 315 -9.93 -2.77 -13.77
N PRO A 316 -10.01 -1.44 -13.99
CA PRO A 316 -10.29 -0.90 -15.32
C PRO A 316 -9.13 -1.21 -16.28
N VAL A 317 -9.47 -1.44 -17.55
CA VAL A 317 -8.49 -1.62 -18.63
C VAL A 317 -7.85 -0.27 -19.03
N GLN A 318 -8.52 0.85 -18.75
CA GLN A 318 -8.05 2.18 -19.15
C GLN A 318 -6.88 2.66 -18.27
N GLN A 319 -5.77 3.00 -18.92
CA GLN A 319 -4.45 3.18 -18.30
C GLN A 319 -4.29 4.44 -17.44
N ASP A 320 -5.09 5.47 -17.68
CA ASP A 320 -5.01 6.80 -17.04
C ASP A 320 -5.81 6.91 -15.74
N ALA A 321 -6.61 5.90 -15.40
CA ALA A 321 -7.53 5.91 -14.26
C ALA A 321 -7.35 4.69 -13.32
N MET A 322 -6.21 3.98 -13.37
CA MET A 322 -6.05 2.79 -12.54
C MET A 322 -6.02 3.15 -11.05
N ASN A 323 -7.00 2.63 -10.33
CA ASN A 323 -7.11 2.77 -8.88
C ASN A 323 -6.02 1.93 -8.19
N GLN A 324 -4.89 2.57 -7.83
CA GLN A 324 -3.73 1.89 -7.24
C GLN A 324 -4.03 1.20 -5.91
N LEU A 325 -4.97 1.73 -5.11
CA LEU A 325 -5.34 1.12 -3.83
C LEU A 325 -6.11 -0.18 -4.05
N MET A 326 -7.04 -0.20 -5.01
CA MET A 326 -7.74 -1.43 -5.38
C MET A 326 -6.80 -2.42 -6.06
N PHE A 327 -5.89 -1.96 -6.93
CA PHE A 327 -4.85 -2.81 -7.51
C PHE A 327 -4.00 -3.49 -6.42
N GLN A 328 -3.53 -2.72 -5.43
CA GLN A 328 -2.82 -3.26 -4.26
C GLN A 328 -3.66 -4.32 -3.54
N ALA A 329 -4.91 -4.00 -3.21
CA ALA A 329 -5.80 -4.90 -2.49
C ALA A 329 -6.02 -6.24 -3.22
N HIS A 330 -6.24 -6.20 -4.54
CA HIS A 330 -6.41 -7.40 -5.36
C HIS A 330 -5.15 -8.28 -5.37
N ILE A 331 -3.98 -7.68 -5.61
CA ILE A 331 -2.70 -8.39 -5.60
C ILE A 331 -2.47 -9.07 -4.24
N MET A 332 -2.80 -8.40 -3.14
CA MET A 332 -2.70 -8.95 -1.79
C MET A 332 -3.66 -10.13 -1.56
N MET A 333 -4.92 -10.02 -1.98
CA MET A 333 -5.91 -11.09 -1.88
C MET A 333 -5.48 -12.36 -2.62
N TYR A 334 -5.02 -12.21 -3.86
CA TYR A 334 -4.57 -13.37 -4.63
C TYR A 334 -3.30 -13.99 -4.04
N THR A 335 -2.39 -13.19 -3.50
CA THR A 335 -1.24 -13.75 -2.77
C THR A 335 -1.65 -14.45 -1.48
N ALA A 336 -2.64 -13.93 -0.74
CA ALA A 336 -3.18 -14.62 0.43
C ALA A 336 -3.66 -16.04 0.07
N LEU A 337 -4.40 -16.18 -1.03
CA LEU A 337 -4.85 -17.50 -1.52
C LEU A 337 -3.65 -18.40 -1.87
N VAL A 338 -2.63 -17.89 -2.56
CA VAL A 338 -1.41 -18.68 -2.87
C VAL A 338 -0.76 -19.20 -1.58
N PHE A 339 -0.64 -18.37 -0.55
CA PHE A 339 -0.07 -18.77 0.74
C PHE A 339 -0.93 -19.80 1.47
N LEU A 340 -2.26 -19.63 1.47
CA LEU A 340 -3.18 -20.56 2.15
C LEU A 340 -3.20 -21.94 1.50
N HIS A 341 -3.21 -21.98 0.16
CA HIS A 341 -3.31 -23.21 -0.61
C HIS A 341 -1.99 -23.94 -0.81
N ARG A 342 -0.83 -23.25 -0.84
CA ARG A 342 0.46 -23.91 -1.12
C ARG A 342 0.75 -25.07 -0.16
N PRO A 343 0.61 -24.92 1.17
CA PRO A 343 0.89 -26.00 2.11
C PRO A 343 -0.05 -27.21 1.96
N LEU A 344 -1.25 -26.99 1.41
CA LEU A 344 -2.27 -28.02 1.17
C LEU A 344 -2.23 -28.58 -0.26
N SER A 345 -1.38 -28.06 -1.14
CA SER A 345 -1.26 -28.53 -2.51
C SER A 345 -0.24 -29.67 -2.65
N ASN A 346 -0.30 -30.40 -3.76
CA ASN A 346 0.72 -31.38 -4.15
C ASN A 346 1.99 -30.75 -4.75
N LEU A 347 2.11 -29.41 -4.73
CA LEU A 347 3.23 -28.69 -5.36
C LEU A 347 4.51 -28.82 -4.51
N SER A 348 5.45 -29.62 -5.01
CA SER A 348 6.72 -29.92 -4.34
C SER A 348 7.50 -28.68 -3.91
N TYR A 349 8.28 -28.77 -2.84
CA TYR A 349 9.21 -27.71 -2.44
C TYR A 349 10.56 -27.87 -3.16
N ASN A 350 11.09 -26.77 -3.69
CA ASN A 350 12.43 -26.71 -4.26
C ASN A 350 13.34 -25.87 -3.37
N ALA A 351 14.54 -26.37 -3.04
CA ALA A 351 15.50 -25.64 -2.20
C ALA A 351 15.89 -24.26 -2.75
N ALA A 352 15.79 -24.05 -4.08
CA ALA A 352 16.01 -22.75 -4.70
C ALA A 352 15.01 -21.68 -4.20
N GLU A 353 13.82 -22.05 -3.73
CA GLU A 353 12.84 -21.12 -3.16
C GLU A 353 13.41 -20.34 -1.95
N ALA A 354 14.39 -20.90 -1.23
CA ALA A 354 15.06 -20.24 -0.10
C ALA A 354 16.01 -19.10 -0.50
N LEU A 355 16.28 -18.90 -1.80
CA LEU A 355 17.11 -17.79 -2.29
C LEU A 355 16.38 -16.43 -2.29
N SER A 356 15.08 -16.42 -1.97
CA SER A 356 14.23 -15.23 -1.95
C SER A 356 14.25 -14.55 -0.58
N ASP A 357 14.60 -13.26 -0.55
CA ASP A 357 14.52 -12.47 0.69
C ASP A 357 13.07 -12.05 1.03
N CYS A 358 12.17 -12.08 0.04
CA CYS A 358 10.75 -11.77 0.24
C CYS A 358 9.97 -12.89 0.96
N GLY A 359 10.67 -13.98 1.34
CA GLY A 359 10.05 -15.22 1.78
C GLY A 359 9.49 -16.01 0.60
N SER A 360 9.17 -17.28 0.87
CA SER A 360 8.48 -18.16 -0.06
C SER A 360 7.24 -18.72 0.62
N PRO A 361 6.15 -18.99 -0.12
CA PRO A 361 4.99 -19.67 0.43
C PRO A 361 5.42 -20.95 1.17
N PRO A 362 4.80 -21.31 2.31
CA PRO A 362 5.28 -22.42 3.12
C PRO A 362 5.23 -23.74 2.33
N PRO A 363 6.18 -24.66 2.59
CA PRO A 363 6.24 -25.94 1.88
C PRO A 363 4.98 -26.79 2.12
N PRO A 364 4.67 -27.75 1.23
CA PRO A 364 3.55 -28.65 1.41
C PRO A 364 3.67 -29.43 2.72
N LEU A 365 2.55 -29.58 3.42
CA LEU A 365 2.41 -30.51 4.53
C LEU A 365 2.60 -31.94 4.01
N ARG A 366 3.12 -32.83 4.85
CA ARG A 366 3.29 -34.24 4.46
C ARG A 366 1.92 -34.85 4.18
N PRO A 367 1.68 -35.43 3.00
CA PRO A 367 0.40 -36.06 2.68
C PRO A 367 0.14 -37.25 3.59
N GLU A 368 -1.10 -37.43 4.01
CA GLU A 368 -1.57 -38.74 4.49
C GLU A 368 -1.83 -39.61 3.25
N ALA A 369 -1.27 -40.82 3.20
CA ALA A 369 -1.35 -41.68 2.01
C ALA A 369 -2.75 -42.28 1.83
N SER A 370 -3.71 -41.49 1.33
CA SER A 370 -5.06 -41.93 0.96
C SER A 370 -5.51 -41.29 -0.36
N ILE A 371 -6.38 -41.97 -1.12
CA ILE A 371 -6.91 -41.48 -2.41
C ILE A 371 -7.70 -40.17 -2.22
N GLY A 372 -8.47 -40.05 -1.13
CA GLY A 372 -9.19 -38.82 -0.79
C GLY A 372 -8.23 -37.64 -0.60
N SER A 373 -7.13 -37.86 0.13
CA SER A 373 -6.08 -36.85 0.33
C SER A 373 -5.45 -36.39 -1.00
N ILE A 374 -5.22 -37.29 -1.97
CA ILE A 374 -4.67 -36.91 -3.29
C ILE A 374 -5.61 -35.97 -4.05
N MET A 375 -6.92 -36.28 -4.08
CA MET A 375 -7.91 -35.45 -4.77
C MET A 375 -8.07 -34.08 -4.11
N ASP A 376 -8.04 -34.03 -2.79
CA ASP A 376 -8.12 -32.76 -2.06
C ASP A 376 -6.87 -31.90 -2.32
N HIS A 377 -5.67 -32.51 -2.29
CA HIS A 377 -4.42 -31.81 -2.66
C HIS A 377 -4.43 -31.21 -4.07
N GLN A 378 -5.07 -31.87 -5.04
CA GLN A 378 -5.22 -31.35 -6.40
C GLN A 378 -6.13 -30.11 -6.42
N LYS A 379 -7.25 -30.11 -5.69
CA LYS A 379 -8.12 -28.92 -5.59
C LYS A 379 -7.38 -27.71 -5.04
N HIS A 380 -6.51 -27.90 -4.03
CA HIS A 380 -5.67 -26.81 -3.53
C HIS A 380 -4.66 -26.33 -4.57
N ALA A 381 -4.06 -27.22 -5.36
CA ALA A 381 -3.20 -26.83 -6.46
C ALA A 381 -3.94 -25.99 -7.51
N ASP A 382 -5.14 -26.41 -7.91
CA ASP A 382 -5.95 -25.68 -8.90
C ASP A 382 -6.33 -24.27 -8.42
N LYS A 383 -6.73 -24.14 -7.15
CA LYS A 383 -7.04 -22.85 -6.51
C LYS A 383 -5.80 -21.96 -6.38
N LEU A 384 -4.64 -22.55 -6.04
CA LEU A 384 -3.36 -21.83 -6.04
C LEU A 384 -3.04 -21.29 -7.43
N PHE A 385 -3.17 -22.10 -8.48
CA PHE A 385 -2.89 -21.68 -9.85
C PHE A 385 -3.88 -20.64 -10.35
N ASP A 386 -5.15 -20.75 -9.98
CA ASP A 386 -6.15 -19.72 -10.29
C ASP A 386 -5.81 -18.38 -9.64
N ALA A 387 -5.40 -18.38 -8.37
CA ALA A 387 -4.94 -17.17 -7.69
C ALA A 387 -3.71 -16.54 -8.38
N ILE A 388 -2.72 -17.35 -8.78
CA ILE A 388 -1.56 -16.87 -9.55
C ILE A 388 -1.99 -16.26 -10.89
N ARG A 389 -2.94 -16.89 -11.59
CA ARG A 389 -3.48 -16.39 -12.87
C ARG A 389 -4.16 -15.03 -12.70
N LYS A 390 -5.01 -14.88 -11.68
CA LYS A 390 -5.70 -13.62 -11.40
C LYS A 390 -4.75 -12.51 -10.97
N GLN A 391 -3.74 -12.82 -10.14
CA GLN A 391 -2.69 -11.86 -9.82
C GLN A 391 -1.94 -11.41 -11.09
N ASN A 392 -1.59 -12.35 -11.97
CA ASN A 392 -0.92 -12.03 -13.22
C ASN A 392 -1.80 -11.16 -14.14
N GLN A 393 -3.11 -11.40 -14.18
CA GLN A 393 -4.06 -10.56 -14.91
C GLN A 393 -4.05 -9.11 -14.40
N CYS A 394 -3.98 -8.89 -13.08
CA CYS A 394 -3.79 -7.55 -12.54
C CYS A 394 -2.49 -6.91 -13.07
N LEU A 395 -1.38 -7.66 -13.13
CA LEU A 395 -0.10 -7.16 -13.66
C LEU A 395 -0.15 -6.84 -15.16
N ILE A 396 -0.96 -7.57 -15.95
CA ILE A 396 -1.17 -7.27 -17.37
C ILE A 396 -1.91 -5.94 -17.55
N LEU A 397 -2.85 -5.64 -16.67
CA LEU A 397 -3.62 -4.39 -16.69
C LEU A 397 -2.82 -3.19 -16.15
N LEU A 398 -1.70 -3.42 -15.47
CA LEU A 398 -0.87 -2.38 -14.88
C LEU A 398 -0.37 -1.40 -15.96
N PRO A 399 -0.76 -0.11 -15.92
CA PRO A 399 -0.27 0.87 -16.87
C PRO A 399 1.16 1.23 -16.51
N MET A 400 2.13 0.51 -17.10
CA MET A 400 3.57 0.64 -16.82
C MET A 400 4.13 2.06 -17.00
N ARG A 401 3.37 3.02 -17.56
CA ARG A 401 3.75 4.44 -17.67
C ARG A 401 3.11 5.36 -16.62
N ALA A 402 2.06 4.91 -15.93
CA ALA A 402 1.29 5.73 -14.98
C ALA A 402 1.19 5.11 -13.58
N ALA A 403 1.56 3.83 -13.43
CA ALA A 403 1.49 3.10 -12.18
C ALA A 403 2.86 2.73 -11.66
N GLN A 404 3.06 2.89 -10.36
CA GLN A 404 4.20 2.31 -9.64
C GLN A 404 3.72 1.22 -8.69
N LEU A 405 4.52 0.17 -8.59
CA LEU A 405 4.36 -0.79 -7.51
C LEU A 405 4.70 -0.12 -6.18
N SER A 406 3.76 -0.17 -5.24
CA SER A 406 4.04 0.08 -3.83
C SER A 406 5.17 -0.84 -3.35
N PRO A 407 6.00 -0.40 -2.37
CA PRO A 407 7.09 -1.21 -1.84
C PRO A 407 6.71 -2.59 -1.32
N PHE A 408 5.46 -2.71 -0.89
CA PHE A 408 4.89 -3.94 -0.39
C PHE A 408 4.59 -4.93 -1.51
N LEU A 409 4.20 -4.46 -2.70
CA LEU A 409 3.80 -5.33 -3.80
C LEU A 409 4.95 -6.06 -4.49
N ILE A 410 6.18 -5.51 -4.48
CA ILE A 410 7.34 -6.18 -5.10
C ILE A 410 7.52 -7.59 -4.53
N CYS A 411 7.41 -7.74 -3.21
CA CYS A 411 7.54 -9.05 -2.57
C CYS A 411 6.33 -9.94 -2.84
N THR A 412 5.12 -9.38 -2.82
CA THR A 412 3.87 -10.08 -3.14
C THR A 412 3.89 -10.69 -4.55
N VAL A 413 4.43 -9.98 -5.54
CA VAL A 413 4.64 -10.48 -6.92
C VAL A 413 5.72 -11.56 -6.95
N ALA A 414 6.82 -11.39 -6.21
CA ALA A 414 7.90 -12.37 -6.15
C ALA A 414 7.44 -13.72 -5.60
N CYS A 415 6.71 -13.74 -4.48
CA CYS A 415 6.22 -14.96 -3.85
C CYS A 415 5.35 -15.81 -4.79
N CYS A 416 4.43 -15.17 -5.52
CA CYS A 416 3.59 -15.87 -6.49
C CYS A 416 4.39 -16.34 -7.71
N THR A 417 5.38 -15.55 -8.16
CA THR A 417 6.26 -15.94 -9.27
C THR A 417 7.10 -17.16 -8.92
N ILE A 418 7.58 -17.27 -7.68
CA ILE A 418 8.31 -18.45 -7.19
C ILE A 418 7.42 -19.69 -7.21
N ALA A 419 6.19 -19.59 -6.69
CA ALA A 419 5.24 -20.70 -6.75
C ALA A 419 4.96 -21.14 -8.20
N HIS A 420 4.82 -20.19 -9.13
CA HIS A 420 4.60 -20.47 -10.53
C HIS A 420 5.81 -21.13 -11.21
N LEU A 421 7.03 -20.69 -10.90
CA LEU A 421 8.28 -21.29 -11.39
C LEU A 421 8.39 -22.76 -11.00
N VAL A 422 8.05 -23.09 -9.75
CA VAL A 422 8.10 -24.46 -9.24
C VAL A 422 7.05 -25.34 -9.93
N ALA A 423 5.86 -24.79 -10.20
CA ALA A 423 4.81 -25.49 -10.93
C ALA A 423 5.23 -25.83 -12.37
N CYS A 424 5.91 -24.91 -13.06
CA CYS A 424 6.46 -25.14 -14.40
C CYS A 424 7.44 -26.31 -14.50
N LYS A 425 8.05 -26.75 -13.39
CA LYS A 425 9.01 -27.87 -13.40
C LYS A 425 8.34 -29.23 -13.56
N GLY A 426 7.09 -29.40 -13.12
CA GLY A 426 6.47 -30.73 -13.15
C GLY A 426 5.00 -30.82 -12.75
N ALA A 427 4.30 -29.70 -12.55
CA ALA A 427 2.86 -29.69 -12.26
C ALA A 427 1.98 -29.42 -13.49
N PHE A 428 2.57 -28.96 -14.61
CA PHE A 428 1.84 -28.56 -15.81
C PHE A 428 2.15 -29.46 -17.01
N ALA A 429 1.14 -29.65 -17.87
CA ALA A 429 1.33 -30.19 -19.20
C ALA A 429 2.23 -29.26 -20.06
N PRO A 430 2.84 -29.74 -21.16
CA PRO A 430 3.80 -28.95 -21.95
C PRO A 430 3.26 -27.61 -22.47
N ASP A 431 2.01 -27.57 -22.89
CA ASP A 431 1.29 -26.38 -23.38
C ASP A 431 0.96 -25.40 -22.24
N GLU A 432 0.44 -25.92 -21.12
CA GLU A 432 0.19 -25.14 -19.91
C GLU A 432 1.48 -24.52 -19.36
N ALA A 433 2.58 -25.27 -19.38
CA ALA A 433 3.89 -24.81 -18.95
C ALA A 433 4.40 -23.65 -19.83
N GLU A 434 4.10 -23.63 -21.12
CA GLU A 434 4.48 -22.51 -21.98
C GLU A 434 3.67 -21.24 -21.69
N ILE A 435 2.36 -21.38 -21.46
CA ILE A 435 1.52 -20.27 -21.01
C ILE A 435 2.00 -19.75 -19.64
N ALA A 436 2.34 -20.66 -18.73
CA ALA A 436 2.89 -20.32 -17.44
C ALA A 436 4.22 -19.55 -17.57
N ARG A 437 5.12 -19.94 -18.49
CA ARG A 437 6.34 -19.17 -18.81
C ARG A 437 6.03 -17.78 -19.34
N CYS A 438 5.01 -17.60 -20.19
CA CYS A 438 4.54 -16.26 -20.60
C CYS A 438 4.14 -15.40 -19.40
N ARG A 439 3.36 -15.96 -18.48
CA ARG A 439 2.92 -15.24 -17.27
C ARG A 439 4.10 -14.91 -16.34
N ILE A 440 5.06 -15.81 -16.18
CA ILE A 440 6.30 -15.55 -15.43
C ILE A 440 7.09 -14.41 -16.08
N ARG A 441 7.15 -14.35 -17.43
CA ARG A 441 7.75 -13.22 -18.15
C ARG A 441 7.04 -11.90 -17.85
N VAL A 442 5.70 -11.88 -17.70
CA VAL A 442 4.97 -10.68 -17.26
C VAL A 442 5.44 -10.24 -15.89
N SER A 443 5.42 -11.12 -14.88
CA SER A 443 5.85 -10.76 -13.51
C SER A 443 7.30 -10.26 -13.47
N MET A 444 8.21 -10.95 -14.14
CA MET A 444 9.61 -10.53 -14.23
C MET A 444 9.80 -9.24 -15.03
N GLY A 445 9.02 -9.05 -16.09
CA GLY A 445 9.00 -7.84 -16.92
C GLY A 445 8.50 -6.63 -16.15
N THR A 446 7.48 -6.80 -15.30
CA THR A 446 7.02 -5.77 -14.37
C THR A 446 8.14 -5.34 -13.43
N LEU A 447 8.83 -6.27 -12.79
CA LEU A 447 9.97 -5.94 -11.91
C LEU A 447 11.14 -5.31 -12.67
N LYS A 448 11.39 -5.76 -13.91
CA LYS A 448 12.42 -5.21 -14.79
C LYS A 448 12.19 -3.74 -15.08
N HIS A 449 10.95 -3.33 -15.29
CA HIS A 449 10.62 -1.92 -15.52
C HIS A 449 11.05 -1.01 -14.36
N TYR A 450 11.04 -1.51 -13.13
CA TYR A 450 11.41 -0.73 -11.94
C TYR A 450 12.87 -0.93 -11.50
N GLU A 451 13.66 -1.76 -12.19
CA GLU A 451 15.00 -2.15 -11.73
C GLU A 451 16.02 -0.99 -11.73
N ASP A 452 15.78 0.05 -12.53
CA ASP A 452 16.61 1.24 -12.60
C ASP A 452 16.21 2.32 -11.60
N ILE A 453 14.97 2.27 -11.12
CA ILE A 453 14.40 3.24 -10.19
C ILE A 453 14.61 2.76 -8.74
N TRP A 454 14.30 1.49 -8.48
CA TRP A 454 14.24 0.93 -7.14
C TRP A 454 15.23 -0.23 -6.97
N PRO A 455 16.29 -0.07 -6.16
CA PRO A 455 17.27 -1.12 -5.86
C PRO A 455 16.64 -2.46 -5.43
N LYS A 456 15.57 -2.42 -4.62
CA LYS A 456 14.84 -3.62 -4.21
C LYS A 456 14.30 -4.40 -5.42
N ALA A 457 13.71 -3.73 -6.42
CA ALA A 457 13.19 -4.39 -7.61
C ALA A 457 14.30 -5.12 -8.37
N ARG A 458 15.47 -4.49 -8.54
CA ARG A 458 16.65 -5.09 -9.18
C ARG A 458 17.14 -6.34 -8.43
N LYS A 459 17.25 -6.25 -7.12
CA LYS A 459 17.68 -7.36 -6.26
C LYS A 459 16.71 -8.53 -6.35
N ILE A 460 15.42 -8.29 -6.18
CA ILE A 460 14.39 -9.33 -6.25
C ILE A 460 14.32 -9.96 -7.64
N LEU A 461 14.40 -9.15 -8.72
CA LEU A 461 14.48 -9.69 -10.08
C LEU A 461 15.72 -10.58 -10.28
N THR A 462 16.86 -10.20 -9.69
CA THR A 462 18.09 -11.01 -9.75
C THR A 462 17.93 -12.33 -9.00
N GLN A 463 17.28 -12.32 -7.83
CA GLN A 463 16.94 -13.55 -7.08
C GLN A 463 16.01 -14.43 -7.91
N LEU A 464 14.92 -13.89 -8.46
CA LEU A 464 13.99 -14.65 -9.31
C LEU A 464 14.67 -15.27 -10.53
N LYS A 465 15.61 -14.56 -11.19
CA LYS A 465 16.41 -15.11 -12.29
C LYS A 465 17.26 -16.32 -11.84
N LYS A 466 17.89 -16.24 -10.66
CA LYS A 466 18.67 -17.35 -10.07
C LYS A 466 17.77 -18.54 -9.73
N ILE A 467 16.61 -18.29 -9.13
CA ILE A 467 15.62 -19.33 -8.80
C ILE A 467 15.13 -19.99 -10.08
N ALA A 468 14.74 -19.22 -11.10
CA ALA A 468 14.29 -19.74 -12.37
C ALA A 468 15.34 -20.62 -13.06
N HIS A 469 16.61 -20.20 -13.04
CA HIS A 469 17.72 -21.00 -13.55
C HIS A 469 17.86 -22.34 -12.80
N ALA A 470 17.85 -22.31 -11.47
CA ALA A 470 17.96 -23.52 -10.64
C ALA A 470 16.75 -24.45 -10.77
N VAL A 471 15.55 -23.91 -10.94
CA VAL A 471 14.31 -24.69 -11.03
C VAL A 471 14.14 -25.28 -12.44
N LEU A 472 14.33 -24.49 -13.49
CA LEU A 472 13.99 -24.86 -14.87
C LEU A 472 15.17 -25.44 -15.67
N GLN A 473 16.42 -25.04 -15.40
CA GLN A 473 17.58 -25.50 -16.19
C GLN A 473 18.33 -26.68 -15.55
N ALA A 474 18.28 -26.85 -14.23
CA ALA A 474 18.94 -27.99 -13.56
C ALA A 474 18.30 -29.36 -13.89
N GLY A 475 17.15 -29.39 -14.57
CA GLY A 475 16.50 -30.62 -15.06
C GLY A 475 16.66 -30.89 -16.55
N ALA A 476 17.35 -30.02 -17.31
CA ALA A 476 17.43 -30.13 -18.77
C ALA A 476 18.52 -31.11 -19.28
N VAL A 477 19.32 -31.72 -18.40
CA VAL A 477 20.31 -32.74 -18.77
C VAL A 477 19.74 -34.14 -18.59
N ALA A 478 18.72 -34.48 -19.39
CA ALA A 478 18.38 -35.84 -19.82
C ALA A 478 17.07 -35.83 -20.63
N GLN A 479 17.15 -35.48 -21.91
CA GLN A 479 16.15 -35.90 -22.90
C GLN A 479 16.87 -36.44 -24.13
N THR A 480 17.05 -37.75 -24.18
CA THR A 480 17.22 -38.49 -25.44
C THR A 480 15.89 -38.50 -26.18
N PRO A 481 15.86 -38.28 -27.51
CA PRO A 481 14.62 -38.18 -28.26
C PRO A 481 14.01 -39.57 -28.47
N ILE A 482 12.72 -39.71 -28.19
CA ILE A 482 11.90 -40.81 -28.69
C ILE A 482 10.80 -40.20 -29.56
N ALA A 483 10.74 -40.69 -30.79
CA ALA A 483 9.87 -40.26 -31.87
C ALA A 483 8.40 -40.59 -31.61
N ASP A 484 7.55 -39.67 -32.12
CA ASP A 484 6.17 -39.77 -32.60
C ASP A 484 5.29 -40.94 -32.13
N PHE A 485 4.18 -40.58 -31.48
CA PHE A 485 2.88 -41.17 -31.80
C PHE A 485 1.75 -40.15 -31.60
N GLU A 486 1.02 -39.89 -32.68
CA GLU A 486 -0.12 -38.97 -32.75
C GLU A 486 -1.38 -39.49 -32.05
N MET A 487 -2.11 -38.51 -31.51
CA MET A 487 -3.57 -38.39 -31.38
C MET A 487 -4.41 -39.44 -30.64
N LEU A 488 -5.06 -38.97 -29.58
CA LEU A 488 -6.53 -38.96 -29.51
C LEU A 488 -6.99 -37.78 -28.64
N ALA A 489 -7.71 -36.86 -29.27
CA ALA A 489 -8.37 -35.71 -28.68
C ALA A 489 -9.76 -36.09 -28.13
N GLU A 490 -10.30 -35.19 -27.31
CA GLU A 490 -11.69 -35.05 -26.86
C GLU A 490 -12.16 -35.90 -25.66
N GLN A 491 -12.21 -35.23 -24.50
CA GLN A 491 -13.36 -35.13 -23.58
C GLN A 491 -12.96 -34.14 -22.45
N ASP A 492 -13.16 -32.84 -22.67
CA ASP A 492 -14.29 -32.03 -22.17
C ASP A 492 -14.32 -31.91 -20.63
N ALA A 493 -13.87 -30.77 -20.08
CA ALA A 493 -14.63 -29.53 -19.97
C ALA A 493 -15.80 -29.62 -18.98
N MET A 494 -15.48 -29.70 -17.68
CA MET A 494 -16.47 -29.43 -16.63
C MET A 494 -15.79 -29.07 -15.29
N PHE A 495 -14.94 -28.03 -15.21
CA PHE A 495 -14.57 -27.39 -13.93
C PHE A 495 -14.09 -25.93 -14.08
N ALA A 496 -14.58 -25.23 -15.11
CA ALA A 496 -14.68 -23.78 -15.06
C ALA A 496 -15.97 -23.41 -14.30
N ASN A 497 -15.97 -22.29 -13.57
CA ASN A 497 -17.10 -21.63 -12.91
C ASN A 497 -17.11 -21.67 -11.37
N PHE A 498 -16.14 -21.01 -10.74
CA PHE A 498 -16.40 -20.43 -9.41
C PHE A 498 -16.41 -18.89 -9.41
N PHE A 499 -15.92 -18.23 -10.47
CA PHE A 499 -15.87 -16.76 -10.55
C PHE A 499 -16.11 -16.19 -11.97
N ASP A 500 -16.63 -16.97 -12.90
CA ASP A 500 -17.04 -16.41 -14.19
C ASP A 500 -18.34 -15.59 -14.03
N ARG A 501 -18.45 -14.57 -14.89
CA ARG A 501 -19.41 -13.46 -14.83
C ARG A 501 -20.91 -13.84 -14.78
N ASP A 502 -21.24 -15.12 -14.90
CA ASP A 502 -22.61 -15.64 -14.96
C ASP A 502 -23.37 -15.51 -13.63
N TRP A 503 -22.71 -15.61 -12.47
CA TRP A 503 -23.41 -15.47 -11.18
C TRP A 503 -23.85 -14.03 -10.88
N LEU A 504 -23.14 -13.03 -11.42
CA LEU A 504 -23.46 -11.62 -11.23
C LEU A 504 -24.61 -11.15 -12.12
N GLN A 505 -24.73 -11.68 -13.33
CA GLN A 505 -25.85 -11.38 -14.22
C GLN A 505 -27.19 -11.89 -13.67
N ALA A 506 -27.18 -12.96 -12.86
CA ALA A 506 -28.39 -13.48 -12.23
C ALA A 506 -29.01 -12.52 -11.19
N PHE A 507 -28.20 -11.64 -10.57
CA PHE A 507 -28.71 -10.63 -9.64
C PHE A 507 -29.10 -9.33 -10.35
N GLU A 508 -28.37 -8.92 -11.40
CA GLU A 508 -28.71 -7.73 -12.19
C GLU A 508 -30.01 -7.92 -13.00
N ALA A 509 -30.32 -9.15 -13.43
CA ALA A 509 -31.57 -9.47 -14.13
C ALA A 509 -32.82 -9.51 -13.19
N SER A 510 -32.63 -9.43 -11.87
CA SER A 510 -33.72 -9.48 -10.88
C SER A 510 -34.15 -8.11 -10.35
N ALA A 511 -33.49 -7.03 -10.79
CA ALA A 511 -33.77 -5.65 -10.39
C ALA A 511 -34.28 -4.75 -11.55
N ALA A 512 -34.72 -5.36 -12.66
CA ALA A 512 -35.36 -4.68 -13.78
C ALA A 512 -36.89 -4.82 -13.76
#